data_AF-A0A1H7Y3V3-F1
#
_entry.id   AF-A0A1H7Y3V3-F1
#
_cell.length_a   1.000
_cell.length_b   1.000
_cell.length_c   1.000
_cell.angle_alpha   90.00
_cell.angle_beta   90.00
_cell.angle_gamma   90.00
#
_symmetry.space_group_name_H-M   'P 1'
#
loop_
_entity.id
_entity.type
_entity.pdbx_description
1 polymer ?
#
loop_
_entity_poly.entity_id
_entity_poly.type
_entity_poly.pdbx_seq_one_letter_code
_entity_poly.pdbx_strand_id
1 'polypeptide(L)' 'MKILYAWLLVSYINCNQIRVYVCDSKSATRYHYKSDCRGLSNCKHRIISMPVEKAMKDRTLCKWEQ' A
#
# COMPACT_ATOMS: atom_id res chain seq x y z
N MET A 1 -44.23 -21.50 2.63
CA MET A 1 -43.85 -20.43 1.69
C MET A 1 -43.04 -19.34 2.40
N LYS A 2 -41.83 -19.64 2.90
CA LYS A 2 -41.06 -18.68 3.71
C LYS A 2 -39.56 -19.00 3.73
N ILE A 3 -39.02 -19.48 2.60
CA ILE A 3 -37.60 -19.88 2.50
C ILE A 3 -36.95 -19.31 1.22
N LEU A 4 -37.50 -18.24 0.65
CA LEU A 4 -36.99 -17.63 -0.59
C LEU A 4 -36.13 -16.37 -0.38
N TYR A 5 -35.88 -15.93 0.86
CA TYR A 5 -35.25 -14.64 1.14
C TYR A 5 -33.82 -14.71 1.71
N ALA A 6 -33.17 -15.88 1.72
CA ALA A 6 -31.85 -16.03 2.35
C ALA A 6 -30.64 -15.89 1.38
N TRP A 7 -30.86 -15.52 0.12
CA TRP A 7 -29.83 -15.57 -0.94
C TRP A 7 -29.31 -14.21 -1.42
N LEU A 8 -29.53 -13.12 -0.66
CA LEU A 8 -29.19 -11.75 -1.10
C LEU A 8 -28.17 -11.00 -0.20
N LEU A 9 -27.34 -11.71 0.57
CA LEU A 9 -26.35 -11.06 1.46
C LEU A 9 -24.91 -11.56 1.26
N VAL A 10 -24.45 -11.62 0.01
CA VAL A 10 -23.00 -11.69 -0.26
C VAL A 10 -22.59 -10.45 -1.02
N SER A 11 -22.46 -9.35 -0.30
CA SER A 11 -21.80 -8.14 -0.80
C SER A 11 -20.31 -8.43 -0.93
N TYR A 12 -19.82 -8.47 -2.18
CA TYR A 12 -18.42 -8.63 -2.51
C TYR A 12 -17.63 -7.40 -2.06
N ILE A 13 -16.93 -7.52 -0.92
CA ILE A 13 -15.96 -6.51 -0.48
C ILE A 13 -14.73 -6.62 -1.38
N ASN A 14 -14.66 -5.80 -2.43
CA ASN A 14 -13.47 -5.67 -3.27
C ASN A 14 -12.46 -4.76 -2.55
N CYS A 15 -11.63 -5.33 -1.68
CA CYS A 15 -10.55 -4.61 -1.02
C CYS A 15 -9.39 -4.39 -2.01
N ASN A 16 -9.47 -3.32 -2.81
CA ASN A 16 -8.37 -2.92 -3.68
C ASN A 16 -7.25 -2.30 -2.83
N GLN A 17 -6.33 -3.14 -2.37
CA GLN A 17 -5.20 -2.75 -1.54
C GLN A 17 -4.19 -1.96 -2.38
N ILE A 18 -4.16 -0.64 -2.21
CA ILE A 18 -3.16 0.23 -2.84
C ILE A 18 -1.78 -0.23 -2.39
N ARG A 19 -0.93 -0.57 -3.36
CA ARG A 19 0.46 -0.96 -3.12
C ARG A 19 1.39 0.22 -3.31
N VAL A 20 2.37 0.35 -2.42
CA VAL A 20 3.41 1.38 -2.43
C VAL A 20 4.78 0.73 -2.35
N TYR A 21 5.81 1.49 -2.71
CA TYR A 21 7.20 1.09 -2.72
C TYR A 21 7.95 1.69 -1.54
N VAL A 22 8.83 0.89 -0.94
CA VAL A 22 9.64 1.30 0.20
C VAL A 22 11.06 0.76 0.07
N CYS A 23 12.05 1.55 0.47
CA CYS A 23 13.42 1.09 0.63
C CYS A 23 13.54 0.19 1.87
N ASP A 24 14.02 -1.05 1.73
CA ASP A 24 14.21 -2.05 2.80
C ASP A 24 15.43 -1.74 3.69
N SER A 25 15.61 -0.47 4.03
CA SER A 25 16.61 0.00 4.99
C SER A 25 15.94 0.30 6.32
N LYS A 26 16.60 -0.01 7.44
CA LYS A 26 16.14 0.38 8.79
C LYS A 26 16.00 1.90 8.94
N SER A 27 16.74 2.69 8.17
CA SER A 27 16.69 4.15 8.17
C SER A 27 15.65 4.76 7.22
N ALA A 28 14.90 3.95 6.47
CA ALA A 28 13.93 4.44 5.51
C ALA A 28 12.65 4.95 6.20
N THR A 29 12.46 6.27 6.20
CA THR A 29 11.33 6.96 6.85
C THR A 29 10.17 7.29 5.92
N ARG A 30 10.30 6.99 4.61
CA ARG A 30 9.30 7.36 3.60
C ARG A 30 8.85 6.18 2.75
N TYR A 31 7.61 6.26 2.28
CA TYR A 31 7.04 5.37 1.25
C TYR A 31 6.73 6.16 -0.03
N HIS A 32 6.60 5.44 -1.14
CA HIS A 32 6.51 6.01 -2.48
C HIS A 32 5.39 5.34 -3.29
N TYR A 33 4.63 6.10 -4.08
CA TYR A 33 3.62 5.51 -4.95
C TYR A 33 4.24 4.92 -6.22
N LYS A 34 5.36 5.50 -6.67
CA LYS A 34 6.07 5.04 -7.86
C LYS A 34 7.41 4.41 -7.50
N SER A 35 7.77 3.33 -8.19
CA SER A 35 9.04 2.63 -8.00
C SER A 35 10.25 3.42 -8.49
N ASP A 36 10.03 4.37 -9.41
CA ASP A 36 11.03 5.24 -10.01
C ASP A 36 11.07 6.65 -9.38
N CYS A 37 10.43 6.83 -8.22
CA CYS A 37 10.43 8.11 -7.51
C CYS A 37 11.87 8.59 -7.27
N ARG A 38 12.13 9.88 -7.51
CA ARG A 38 13.43 10.52 -7.24
C ARG A 38 13.93 10.28 -5.81
N GLY A 39 13.02 10.14 -4.85
CA GLY A 39 13.38 9.81 -3.46
C GLY A 39 13.94 8.39 -3.26
N LEU A 40 13.65 7.46 -4.17
CA LEU A 40 14.16 6.08 -4.15
C LEU A 40 15.51 5.93 -4.86
N SER A 41 15.96 6.90 -5.66
CA SER A 41 17.20 6.79 -6.45
C SER A 41 18.45 6.57 -5.60
N ASN A 42 18.42 7.00 -4.34
CA ASN A 42 19.53 6.86 -3.40
C ASN A 42 19.42 5.59 -2.52
N CYS A 43 18.38 4.78 -2.69
CA CYS A 43 18.23 3.53 -1.95
C CYS A 43 19.29 2.52 -2.42
N LYS A 44 20.22 2.17 -1.51
CA LYS A 44 21.23 1.13 -1.74
C LYS A 44 20.75 -0.29 -1.38
N HIS A 45 19.54 -0.39 -0.84
CA HIS A 45 18.92 -1.64 -0.43
C HIS A 45 17.86 -2.06 -1.45
N ARG A 46 17.23 -3.21 -1.23
CA ARG A 46 16.11 -3.65 -2.05
C ARG A 46 14.91 -2.71 -1.89
N ILE A 47 14.25 -2.42 -2.99
CA ILE A 47 12.95 -1.75 -2.98
C ILE A 47 11.87 -2.84 -2.91
N ILE A 48 10.98 -2.75 -1.92
CA ILE A 48 9.89 -3.71 -1.70
C ILE A 48 8.54 -3.03 -1.89
N SER A 49 7.57 -3.79 -2.40
CA SER A 49 6.17 -3.34 -2.53
C SER A 49 5.33 -3.87 -1.39
N MET A 50 4.60 -3.01 -0.69
CA MET A 50 3.70 -3.38 0.40
C MET A 50 2.39 -2.56 0.37
N PRO A 51 1.33 -3.00 1.06
CA PRO A 51 0.10 -2.20 1.19
C PRO A 51 0.37 -0.85 1.83
N VAL A 52 -0.29 0.20 1.34
CA VAL A 52 -0.16 1.57 1.86
C VAL A 52 -0.49 1.64 3.35
N GLU A 53 -1.50 0.88 3.79
CA GLU A 53 -1.92 0.78 5.20
C GLU A 53 -0.82 0.27 6.11
N LYS A 54 0.06 -0.61 5.60
CA LYS A 54 1.22 -1.09 6.35
C LYS A 54 2.35 -0.07 6.33
N ALA A 55 2.57 0.59 5.19
CA ALA A 55 3.64 1.57 5.05
C ALA A 55 3.40 2.83 5.90
N MET A 56 2.15 3.32 5.96
CA MET A 56 1.80 4.56 6.66
C MET A 56 1.87 4.48 8.19
N LYS A 57 1.96 3.27 8.77
CA LYS A 57 2.08 3.10 10.23
C LYS A 57 3.36 3.71 10.77
N ASP A 58 4.47 3.53 10.04
CA ASP A 58 5.81 3.86 10.52
C ASP A 58 6.57 4.80 9.57
N ARG A 59 5.95 5.19 8.44
CA ARG A 59 6.60 5.99 7.38
C ARG A 59 5.65 7.04 6.83
N THR A 60 6.23 8.09 6.27
CA THR A 60 5.51 9.22 5.67
C THR A 60 5.59 9.22 4.15
N LEU A 61 4.66 9.89 3.47
CA LEU A 61 4.73 10.03 2.01
C LEU A 61 5.99 10.79 1.58
N CYS A 62 6.58 10.40 0.46
CA CYS A 62 7.67 11.15 -0.15
C CYS A 62 7.25 12.57 -0.55
N LYS A 63 8.03 13.58 -0.16
CA LYS A 63 7.76 14.99 -0.52
C LYS A 63 7.71 15.27 -2.02
N TRP A 64 8.37 14.43 -2.83
CA TRP A 64 8.34 14.54 -4.29
C TRP A 64 7.03 14.06 -4.92
N GLU A 65 6.18 13.39 -4.12
CA GLU A 65 4.92 12.78 -4.56
C GLU A 65 3.71 13.37 -3.79
N GLN A 66 3.90 14.49 -3.08
CA GLN A 66 2.82 15.23 -2.42
C GLN A 66 1.95 16.01 -3.40
#